data_AF-A0AAV6IJR4-F1
#
_entry.id   AF-A0AAV6IJR4-F1
#
_cell.length_a   1.000
_cell.length_b   1.000
_cell.length_c   1.000
_cell.angle_alpha   90.00
_cell.angle_beta   90.00
_cell.angle_gamma   90.00
#
_symmetry.space_group_name_H-M   'P 1'
#
loop_
_entity.id
_entity.type
_entity.pdbx_description
1 polymer ?
#
loop_
_entity_poly.entity_id
_entity_poly.type
_entity_poly.pdbx_seq_one_letter_code
_entity_poly.pdbx_strand_id
1 'polypeptide(L)'
;MFREWYKDLKYLLEKSSIQPVTTTIPIKYLSIPPYTAPQKVYQTSWSMAPDKKTSNTQFNFTRRLPVDLGFRYLLRLHFCELEYGIKESGQMEFSIFVNEQVVVAKGYLVEWSGGNGIAIYKDYVVMMEGDRTEGKHDLLIVLHPHNHEWTKPTYATLKGIEVQRKRYLINCQSVQNSSPLGKAQNW
;
A
#
# COMPACT_ATOMS: atom_id res chain seq x y z
N MET A 1 -19.00 6.94 -0.33
CA MET A 1 -17.89 6.78 -1.31
C MET A 1 -17.99 5.38 -1.90
N PHE A 2 -18.27 5.26 -3.20
CA PHE A 2 -18.54 3.97 -3.87
C PHE A 2 -17.25 3.31 -4.39
N ARG A 3 -16.37 2.87 -3.47
CA ARG A 3 -15.20 2.06 -3.81
C ARG A 3 -15.45 0.62 -3.41
N GLU A 4 -15.11 -0.31 -4.30
CA GLU A 4 -15.18 -1.74 -4.04
C GLU A 4 -13.81 -2.26 -3.60
N TRP A 5 -13.82 -3.20 -2.65
CA TRP A 5 -12.62 -3.87 -2.15
C TRP A 5 -12.73 -5.36 -2.47
N TYR A 6 -11.74 -5.88 -3.20
CA TYR A 6 -11.71 -7.29 -3.60
C TYR A 6 -10.71 -8.07 -2.74
N LYS A 7 -10.99 -9.36 -2.53
CA LYS A 7 -10.04 -10.28 -1.90
C LYS A 7 -8.78 -10.37 -2.78
N ASP A 8 -7.63 -10.26 -2.15
CA ASP A 8 -6.31 -10.19 -2.80
C ASP A 8 -5.66 -11.55 -3.04
N LEU A 9 -6.33 -12.65 -2.68
CA LEU A 9 -5.80 -14.02 -2.82
C LEU A 9 -5.25 -14.32 -4.21
N LYS A 10 -5.86 -13.79 -5.28
CA LYS A 10 -5.38 -14.03 -6.65
C LYS A 10 -4.05 -13.33 -6.97
N TYR A 11 -3.72 -12.28 -6.24
CA TYR A 11 -2.53 -11.45 -6.41
C TYR A 11 -1.38 -11.82 -5.46
N LEU A 12 -1.62 -12.73 -4.51
CA LEU A 12 -0.58 -13.28 -3.64
C LEU A 12 0.27 -14.30 -4.39
N LEU A 13 1.60 -14.32 -4.19
CA LEU A 13 2.43 -15.39 -4.75
C LEU A 13 2.43 -16.62 -3.83
N GLU A 14 2.51 -16.40 -2.53
CA GLU A 14 2.73 -17.46 -1.53
C GLU A 14 1.43 -18.09 -1.03
N LYS A 15 0.43 -18.25 -1.90
CA LYS A 15 -0.95 -18.66 -1.55
C LYS A 15 -1.05 -19.98 -0.77
N SER A 16 -0.16 -20.92 -1.07
CA SER A 16 -0.14 -22.26 -0.44
C SER A 16 0.39 -22.25 0.99
N SER A 17 1.02 -21.16 1.41
CA SER A 17 1.69 -21.05 2.72
C SER A 17 0.97 -20.10 3.67
N ILE A 18 -0.18 -19.56 3.26
CA ILE A 18 -0.96 -18.58 4.02
C ILE A 18 -2.43 -18.98 4.09
N GLN A 19 -3.08 -18.53 5.15
CA GLN A 19 -4.52 -18.66 5.36
C GLN A 19 -5.13 -17.30 5.72
N PRO A 20 -6.37 -17.02 5.32
CA PRO A 20 -7.03 -15.77 5.66
C PRO A 20 -7.40 -15.76 7.14
N VAL A 21 -7.23 -14.62 7.80
CA VAL A 21 -7.66 -14.38 9.18
C VAL A 21 -8.47 -13.10 9.24
N THR A 22 -9.53 -13.12 10.03
CA THR A 22 -10.36 -11.95 10.32
C THR A 22 -10.42 -11.75 11.82
N THR A 23 -10.29 -10.51 12.27
CA THR A 23 -10.42 -10.14 13.68
C THR A 23 -11.68 -9.30 13.92
N THR A 24 -12.15 -9.29 15.15
CA THR A 24 -13.21 -8.41 15.65
C THR A 24 -12.68 -7.20 16.40
N ILE A 25 -11.35 -7.03 16.48
CA ILE A 25 -10.71 -5.87 17.12
C ILE A 25 -11.25 -4.58 16.49
N PRO A 26 -11.70 -3.61 17.32
CA PRO A 26 -12.13 -2.30 16.83
C PRO A 26 -10.97 -1.53 16.19
N ILE A 27 -11.19 -0.99 14.98
CA ILE A 27 -10.20 -0.19 14.26
C ILE A 27 -10.38 1.28 14.58
N LYS A 28 -9.28 1.92 15.00
CA LYS A 28 -9.19 3.34 15.32
C LYS A 28 -8.65 4.11 14.11
N TYR A 29 -9.27 5.24 13.83
CA TYR A 29 -8.89 6.17 12.76
C TYR A 29 -8.46 7.48 13.41
N LEU A 30 -7.18 7.59 13.76
CA LEU A 30 -6.66 8.75 14.50
C LEU A 30 -6.08 9.81 13.57
N SER A 31 -5.22 9.39 12.63
CA SER A 31 -4.50 10.29 11.71
C SER A 31 -5.12 10.35 10.31
N ILE A 32 -6.09 9.47 10.03
CA ILE A 32 -6.74 9.34 8.72
C ILE A 32 -8.26 9.32 8.90
N PRO A 33 -9.05 9.84 7.95
CA PRO A 33 -10.49 9.84 8.07
C PRO A 33 -11.07 8.42 7.91
N PRO A 34 -12.18 8.06 8.60
CA PRO A 34 -12.80 6.73 8.51
C PRO A 34 -13.22 6.30 7.11
N TYR A 35 -13.55 7.26 6.22
CA TYR A 35 -13.89 6.97 4.84
C TYR A 35 -12.70 6.55 3.96
N THR A 36 -11.47 6.59 4.49
CA THR A 36 -10.24 6.21 3.78
C THR A 36 -10.26 4.75 3.33
N ALA A 37 -10.71 3.84 4.19
CA ALA A 37 -11.00 2.46 3.86
C ALA A 37 -11.91 1.88 4.97
N PRO A 38 -12.86 0.98 4.64
CA PRO A 38 -13.75 0.42 5.64
C PRO A 38 -12.98 -0.42 6.66
N GLN A 39 -13.50 -0.52 7.89
CA GLN A 39 -12.86 -1.26 8.99
C GLN A 39 -12.49 -2.69 8.60
N LYS A 40 -13.36 -3.33 7.81
CA LYS A 40 -13.17 -4.69 7.31
C LYS A 40 -11.84 -4.89 6.58
N VAL A 41 -11.34 -3.87 5.86
CA VAL A 41 -10.01 -3.93 5.21
C VAL A 41 -8.92 -4.12 6.25
N TYR A 42 -8.93 -3.30 7.30
CA TYR A 42 -7.92 -3.36 8.36
C TYR A 42 -8.09 -4.56 9.30
N GLN A 43 -9.30 -5.13 9.41
CA GLN A 43 -9.60 -6.32 10.21
C GLN A 43 -9.27 -7.64 9.51
N THR A 44 -9.05 -7.63 8.20
CA THR A 44 -8.66 -8.80 7.43
C THR A 44 -7.15 -8.87 7.23
N SER A 45 -6.59 -10.06 7.39
CA SER A 45 -5.16 -10.31 7.25
C SER A 45 -4.91 -11.68 6.63
N TRP A 46 -3.67 -11.93 6.26
CA TRP A 46 -3.16 -13.27 5.99
C TRP A 46 -2.31 -13.72 7.16
N SER A 47 -2.32 -15.00 7.52
CA SER A 47 -1.36 -15.57 8.46
C SER A 47 -0.65 -16.76 7.83
N MET A 48 0.57 -17.06 8.26
CA MET A 48 1.23 -18.31 7.86
C MET A 48 0.38 -19.51 8.25
N ALA A 49 0.29 -20.48 7.33
CA ALA A 49 -0.42 -21.73 7.56
C ALA A 49 0.27 -22.54 8.68
N PRO A 50 -0.47 -23.23 9.56
CA PRO A 50 0.09 -23.90 10.74
C PRO A 50 1.20 -24.90 10.43
N ASP A 51 1.10 -25.61 9.31
CA ASP A 51 2.09 -26.58 8.81
C ASP A 51 3.40 -25.94 8.34
N LYS A 52 3.38 -24.64 8.03
CA LYS A 52 4.56 -23.87 7.60
C LYS A 52 5.23 -23.09 8.73
N LYS A 53 4.57 -22.95 9.90
CA LYS A 53 5.10 -22.23 11.08
C LYS A 53 6.38 -22.85 11.63
N THR A 54 6.54 -24.16 11.52
CA THR A 54 7.66 -24.91 12.11
C THR A 54 9.00 -24.67 11.42
N SER A 55 9.03 -23.97 10.28
CA SER A 55 10.21 -23.95 9.40
C SER A 55 11.24 -22.86 9.68
N ASN A 56 11.05 -21.94 10.64
CA ASN A 56 11.93 -20.77 10.86
C ASN A 56 12.26 -19.98 9.56
N THR A 57 11.46 -20.16 8.52
CA THR A 57 11.74 -19.59 7.20
C THR A 57 11.28 -18.15 7.20
N GLN A 58 12.19 -17.22 6.90
CA GLN A 58 11.84 -15.84 6.61
C GLN A 58 10.84 -15.82 5.46
N PHE A 59 9.65 -15.27 5.73
CA PHE A 59 8.54 -15.30 4.78
C PHE A 59 8.24 -13.90 4.25
N ASN A 60 8.36 -13.74 2.94
CA ASN A 60 7.96 -12.51 2.25
C ASN A 60 6.48 -12.54 1.91
N PHE A 61 5.82 -11.41 2.10
CA PHE A 61 4.48 -11.22 1.54
C PHE A 61 4.60 -10.50 0.21
N THR A 62 4.48 -11.25 -0.89
CA THR A 62 4.58 -10.68 -2.23
C THR A 62 3.20 -10.49 -2.85
N ARG A 63 2.94 -9.30 -3.36
CA ARG A 63 1.76 -8.97 -4.17
C ARG A 63 2.18 -8.69 -5.60
N ARG A 64 1.44 -9.28 -6.51
CA ARG A 64 1.64 -9.19 -7.95
C ARG A 64 0.41 -8.57 -8.59
N LEU A 65 0.53 -7.35 -9.07
CA LEU A 65 -0.57 -6.57 -9.63
C LEU A 65 -0.31 -6.27 -11.10
N PRO A 66 -1.17 -6.73 -12.03
CA PRO A 66 -0.98 -6.45 -13.45
C PRO A 66 -1.36 -5.00 -13.77
N VAL A 67 -0.41 -4.22 -14.27
CA VAL A 67 -0.54 -2.79 -14.60
C VAL A 67 0.05 -2.48 -15.97
N ASP A 68 -0.39 -1.40 -16.61
CA ASP A 68 0.13 -0.99 -17.93
C ASP A 68 1.51 -0.32 -17.78
N LEU A 69 2.44 -0.60 -18.71
CA LEU A 69 3.73 0.07 -18.79
C LEU A 69 3.61 1.52 -19.31
N GLY A 70 4.66 2.32 -19.12
CA GLY A 70 4.76 3.70 -19.58
C GLY A 70 3.94 4.71 -18.78
N PHE A 71 3.49 4.34 -17.57
CA PHE A 71 2.72 5.20 -16.67
C PHE A 71 3.29 5.25 -15.25
N ARG A 72 3.02 6.37 -14.58
CA ARG A 72 3.18 6.50 -13.13
C ARG A 72 1.92 6.03 -12.43
N TYR A 73 2.08 5.35 -11.31
CA TYR A 73 1.00 4.90 -10.45
C TYR A 73 1.15 5.50 -9.05
N LEU A 74 0.04 5.93 -8.47
CA LEU A 74 -0.07 6.12 -7.04
C LEU A 74 -0.34 4.74 -6.43
N LEU A 75 0.60 4.26 -5.63
CA LEU A 75 0.48 3.06 -4.84
C LEU A 75 0.18 3.46 -3.39
N ARG A 76 -1.02 3.14 -2.91
CA ARG A 76 -1.41 3.35 -1.51
C ARG A 76 -1.42 2.01 -0.79
N LEU A 77 -0.58 1.87 0.23
CA LEU A 77 -0.47 0.69 1.06
C LEU A 77 -1.15 0.95 2.41
N HIS A 78 -2.12 0.13 2.77
CA HIS A 78 -2.87 0.23 4.02
C HIS A 78 -2.31 -0.75 5.06
N PHE A 79 -2.09 -0.26 6.28
CA PHE A 79 -1.51 -1.02 7.38
C PHE A 79 -2.36 -0.89 8.65
N CYS A 80 -2.32 -1.93 9.48
CA CYS A 80 -2.85 -1.90 10.85
C CYS A 80 -2.19 -3.01 11.65
N GLU A 81 -1.60 -2.68 12.79
CA GLU A 81 -1.11 -3.70 13.72
C GLU A 81 -2.32 -4.24 14.48
N LEU A 82 -2.38 -5.56 14.68
CA LEU A 82 -3.46 -6.24 15.38
C LEU A 82 -2.95 -7.25 16.41
N GLU A 83 -1.65 -7.54 16.43
CA GLU A 83 -1.08 -8.52 17.35
C GLU A 83 -1.04 -7.97 18.79
N TYR A 84 -1.81 -8.60 19.68
CA TYR A 84 -1.82 -8.28 21.10
C TYR A 84 -0.45 -8.57 21.73
N GLY A 85 0.18 -7.56 22.33
CA GLY A 85 1.41 -7.74 23.14
C GLY A 85 2.65 -7.01 22.62
N ILE A 86 2.61 -6.39 21.43
CA ILE A 86 3.66 -5.46 20.99
C ILE A 86 3.44 -4.13 21.74
N LYS A 87 3.85 -4.09 23.02
CA LYS A 87 3.62 -2.93 23.88
C LYS A 87 4.80 -1.98 24.01
N GLU A 88 6.04 -2.37 23.73
CA GLU A 88 7.17 -1.40 23.66
C GLU A 88 8.54 -2.02 23.29
N SER A 89 8.74 -3.35 23.33
CA SER A 89 10.09 -3.94 23.19
C SER A 89 10.30 -4.89 21.98
N GLY A 90 9.36 -4.96 21.05
CA GLY A 90 9.40 -5.90 19.91
C GLY A 90 8.66 -5.38 18.68
N GLN A 91 9.00 -4.15 18.25
CA GLN A 91 8.38 -3.52 17.09
C GLN A 91 8.62 -4.38 15.85
N MET A 92 7.55 -4.75 15.12
CA MET A 92 7.68 -5.44 13.84
C MET A 92 8.41 -4.52 12.85
N GLU A 93 9.67 -4.86 12.59
CA GLU A 93 10.54 -4.22 11.63
C GLU A 93 10.37 -4.89 10.27
N PHE A 94 10.19 -4.09 9.23
CA PHE A 94 10.08 -4.59 7.87
C PHE A 94 10.69 -3.64 6.85
N SER A 95 11.01 -4.18 5.69
CA SER A 95 11.30 -3.43 4.47
C SER A 95 10.15 -3.58 3.47
N ILE A 96 9.95 -2.56 2.64
CA ILE A 96 9.04 -2.61 1.51
C ILE A 96 9.85 -2.43 0.24
N PHE A 97 9.67 -3.35 -0.70
CA PHE A 97 10.22 -3.27 -2.04
C PHE A 97 9.09 -3.15 -3.05
N VAL A 98 9.31 -2.34 -4.09
CA VAL A 98 8.45 -2.27 -5.26
C VAL A 98 9.29 -2.46 -6.51
N ASN A 99 9.00 -3.50 -7.30
CA ASN A 99 9.83 -3.95 -8.42
C ASN A 99 11.33 -4.02 -8.05
N GLU A 100 11.62 -4.74 -6.95
CA GLU A 100 12.98 -4.94 -6.42
C GLU A 100 13.67 -3.66 -5.90
N GLN A 101 13.07 -2.49 -6.06
CA GLN A 101 13.56 -1.23 -5.51
C GLN A 101 13.07 -1.04 -4.08
N VAL A 102 13.97 -0.65 -3.20
CA VAL A 102 13.66 -0.33 -1.80
C VAL A 102 12.87 0.98 -1.75
N VAL A 103 11.60 0.92 -1.35
CA VAL A 103 10.80 2.13 -1.05
C VAL A 103 10.77 2.45 0.44
N VAL A 104 10.94 1.42 1.28
CA VAL A 104 11.17 1.56 2.73
C VAL A 104 12.26 0.58 3.13
N ALA A 105 13.41 1.10 3.55
CA ALA A 105 14.51 0.26 4.01
C ALA A 105 14.23 -0.32 5.41
N LYS A 106 13.66 0.49 6.30
CA LYS A 106 13.37 0.12 7.69
C LYS A 106 12.09 0.82 8.15
N GLY A 107 11.03 0.04 8.38
CA GLY A 107 9.73 0.52 8.83
C GLY A 107 9.33 -0.16 10.14
N TYR A 108 8.80 0.62 11.06
CA TYR A 108 8.24 0.16 12.33
C TYR A 108 6.77 0.54 12.39
N LEU A 109 5.86 -0.44 12.26
CA LEU A 109 4.45 -0.08 12.09
C LEU A 109 3.87 0.64 13.31
N VAL A 110 4.23 0.20 14.52
CA VAL A 110 3.74 0.80 15.77
C VAL A 110 4.15 2.27 15.88
N GLU A 111 5.36 2.62 15.42
CA GLU A 111 5.80 4.02 15.37
C GLU A 111 5.01 4.82 14.34
N TRP A 112 4.72 4.22 13.17
CA TRP A 112 3.92 4.90 12.15
C TRP A 112 2.48 5.13 12.60
N SER A 113 1.83 4.14 13.20
CA SER A 113 0.42 4.19 13.59
C SER A 113 0.19 4.85 14.95
N GLY A 114 1.20 4.92 15.82
CA GLY A 114 1.07 5.36 17.20
C GLY A 114 0.43 4.31 18.12
N GLY A 115 0.40 3.04 17.71
CA GLY A 115 -0.13 1.94 18.52
C GLY A 115 -0.95 0.89 17.75
N ASN A 116 -1.44 -0.08 18.52
CA ASN A 116 -2.17 -1.24 18.03
C ASN A 116 -3.64 -0.89 17.68
N GLY A 117 -4.18 -1.52 16.64
CA GLY A 117 -5.54 -1.30 16.14
C GLY A 117 -5.76 0.07 15.49
N ILE A 118 -4.69 0.81 15.18
CA ILE A 118 -4.77 2.12 14.53
C ILE A 118 -4.47 1.97 13.05
N ALA A 119 -5.43 2.36 12.22
CA ALA A 119 -5.32 2.32 10.77
C ALA A 119 -4.43 3.45 10.24
N ILE A 120 -3.53 3.12 9.32
CA ILE A 120 -2.70 4.08 8.59
C ILE A 120 -2.53 3.64 7.13
N TYR A 121 -2.18 4.59 6.25
CA TYR A 121 -1.70 4.27 4.91
C TYR A 121 -0.41 5.04 4.60
N LYS A 122 0.34 4.53 3.62
CA LYS A 122 1.49 5.21 3.00
C LYS A 122 1.32 5.22 1.49
N ASP A 123 1.60 6.37 0.89
CA ASP A 123 1.52 6.57 -0.56
C ASP A 123 2.92 6.62 -1.18
N TYR A 124 3.06 5.94 -2.31
CA TYR A 124 4.27 5.93 -3.12
C TYR A 124 3.91 6.22 -4.57
N VAL A 125 4.79 6.92 -5.28
CA VAL A 125 4.66 7.09 -6.74
C VAL A 125 5.66 6.18 -7.40
N VAL A 126 5.18 5.27 -8.24
CA VAL A 126 6.02 4.27 -8.91
C VAL A 126 5.88 4.41 -10.42
N MET A 127 6.99 4.31 -11.14
CA MET A 127 7.01 4.34 -12.59
C MET A 127 7.12 2.91 -13.11
N MET A 128 6.21 2.51 -14.00
CA MET A 128 6.35 1.26 -14.75
C MET A 128 7.00 1.58 -16.09
N GLU A 129 8.30 1.38 -16.20
CA GLU A 129 9.06 1.67 -17.42
C GLU A 129 8.76 0.67 -18.54
N GLY A 130 8.92 1.11 -19.79
CA GLY A 130 8.68 0.30 -21.00
C GLY A 130 7.60 0.89 -21.90
N ASP A 131 7.35 0.20 -23.02
CA ASP A 131 6.41 0.66 -24.04
C ASP A 131 4.95 0.42 -23.62
N ARG A 132 4.12 1.45 -23.82
CA ARG A 132 2.68 1.40 -23.55
C ARG A 132 1.93 0.39 -24.42
N THR A 133 2.55 -0.08 -25.51
CA THR A 133 1.98 -1.07 -26.42
C THR A 133 2.23 -2.51 -25.99
N GLU A 134 3.17 -2.76 -25.06
CA GLU A 134 3.55 -4.11 -24.60
C GLU A 134 2.50 -4.77 -23.69
N GLY A 135 1.42 -4.06 -23.35
CA GLY A 135 0.32 -4.59 -22.55
C GLY A 135 0.58 -4.50 -21.03
N LYS A 136 0.07 -5.48 -20.28
CA LYS A 136 0.15 -5.48 -18.81
C LYS A 136 1.35 -6.24 -18.32
N HIS A 137 2.05 -5.64 -17.36
CA HIS A 137 3.18 -6.22 -16.66
C HIS A 137 2.92 -6.27 -15.15
N ASP A 138 3.61 -7.17 -14.50
CA ASP A 138 3.45 -7.42 -13.07
C ASP A 138 4.21 -6.37 -12.25
N LEU A 139 3.47 -5.51 -11.53
CA LEU A 139 4.00 -4.70 -10.43
C LEU A 139 4.14 -5.60 -9.20
N LEU A 140 5.38 -5.78 -8.75
CA LEU A 140 5.71 -6.60 -7.58
C LEU A 140 5.85 -5.70 -6.36
N ILE A 141 5.12 -6.01 -5.30
CA ILE A 141 5.21 -5.34 -4.00
C ILE A 141 5.58 -6.41 -2.97
N VAL A 142 6.74 -6.26 -2.35
CA VAL A 142 7.27 -7.24 -1.38
C VAL A 142 7.36 -6.57 -0.02
N LEU A 143 6.75 -7.20 0.98
CA LEU A 143 6.97 -6.87 2.39
C LEU A 143 7.89 -7.93 2.99
N HIS A 144 9.06 -7.51 3.46
CA HIS A 144 10.07 -8.38 4.07
C HIS A 144 10.20 -8.07 5.57
N PRO A 145 9.78 -8.95 6.48
CA PRO A 145 9.94 -8.75 7.92
C PRO A 145 11.35 -9.16 8.40
N HIS A 146 11.94 -8.38 9.31
CA HIS A 146 13.31 -8.58 9.80
C HIS A 146 13.41 -9.27 11.17
N ASN A 147 12.61 -8.84 12.14
CA ASN A 147 12.81 -9.18 13.56
C ASN A 147 11.59 -9.87 14.19
N HIS A 148 10.82 -10.63 13.39
CA HIS A 148 9.62 -11.29 13.86
C HIS A 148 9.94 -12.58 14.63
N GLU A 149 9.35 -12.77 15.81
CA GLU A 149 9.37 -14.05 16.54
C GLU A 149 8.47 -15.07 15.81
N TRP A 150 9.07 -15.95 14.99
CA TRP A 150 8.36 -16.97 14.19
C TRP A 150 7.64 -18.05 15.01
N THR A 151 7.70 -17.97 16.35
CA THR A 151 7.00 -18.86 17.29
C THR A 151 5.52 -18.49 17.48
N LYS A 152 5.10 -17.29 17.05
CA LYS A 152 3.69 -16.84 17.07
C LYS A 152 3.08 -16.84 15.66
N PRO A 153 1.73 -16.85 15.53
CA PRO A 153 1.08 -16.73 14.22
C PRO A 153 1.49 -15.41 13.55
N THR A 154 2.35 -15.46 12.54
CA THR A 154 2.74 -14.27 11.78
C THR A 154 1.56 -13.77 10.97
N TYR A 155 1.11 -12.54 11.22
CA TYR A 155 0.08 -11.87 10.43
C TYR A 155 0.73 -10.91 9.43
N ALA A 156 0.21 -10.90 8.20
CA ALA A 156 0.57 -9.90 7.21
C ALA A 156 0.19 -8.50 7.70
N THR A 157 1.18 -7.64 7.87
CA THR A 157 1.02 -6.26 8.31
C THR A 157 0.26 -5.40 7.28
N LEU A 158 0.44 -5.72 5.98
CA LEU A 158 -0.26 -5.08 4.87
C LEU A 158 -1.70 -5.58 4.78
N LYS A 159 -2.65 -4.66 4.92
CA LYS A 159 -4.11 -4.91 4.98
C LYS A 159 -4.84 -4.67 3.67
N GLY A 160 -4.33 -3.76 2.84
CA GLY A 160 -4.96 -3.40 1.59
C GLY A 160 -4.02 -2.63 0.67
N ILE A 161 -4.31 -2.68 -0.62
CA ILE A 161 -3.58 -1.96 -1.65
C ILE A 161 -4.58 -1.25 -2.55
N GLU A 162 -4.37 0.05 -2.78
CA GLU A 162 -5.01 0.78 -3.87
C GLU A 162 -3.91 1.15 -4.91
N VAL A 163 -4.19 0.91 -6.18
CA VAL A 163 -3.31 1.30 -7.30
C VAL A 163 -4.08 2.19 -8.24
N GLN A 164 -3.59 3.40 -8.47
CA GLN A 164 -4.24 4.37 -9.35
C GLN A 164 -3.24 4.90 -10.38
N ARG A 165 -3.53 4.67 -11.66
CA ARG A 165 -2.77 5.27 -12.77
C ARG A 165 -2.88 6.79 -12.71
N LYS A 166 -1.76 7.50 -12.63
CA LYS A 166 -1.72 8.97 -12.73
C LYS A 166 -1.82 9.36 -14.20
N ARG A 167 -2.74 10.27 -14.51
CA ARG A 167 -2.71 11.05 -15.75
C ARG A 167 -1.99 12.36 -15.43
N TYR A 168 -0.97 12.72 -16.20
CA TYR A 168 -0.44 14.08 -16.12
C TYR A 168 -1.52 15.04 -16.59
N LEU A 169 -2.04 15.87 -15.69
CA LEU A 169 -2.77 17.07 -16.07
C LEU A 169 -1.73 18.19 -16.06
N ILE A 170 -1.12 18.45 -17.22
CA ILE A 170 -0.43 19.72 -17.42
C ILE A 170 -1.56 20.73 -17.65
N ASN A 171 -1.97 21.44 -16.59
CA ASN A 171 -2.83 22.61 -16.77
C ASN A 171 -1.94 23.78 -17.21
N CYS A 172 -1.46 23.74 -18.46
CA CYS A 172 -0.95 24.94 -19.11
C CYS A 172 -2.17 25.74 -19.55
N GLN A 173 -2.74 26.56 -18.66
CA GLN A 173 -3.46 27.72 -19.15
C GLN A 173 -2.41 28.67 -19.73
N SER A 174 -2.15 28.53 -21.02
CA SER A 174 -1.46 29.54 -21.78
C SER A 174 -2.30 30.82 -21.69
N VAL A 175 -1.82 31.82 -20.95
CA VAL A 175 -2.26 33.20 -21.20
C VAL A 175 -1.66 33.57 -22.55
N GLN A 176 -2.43 33.37 -23.62
CA GLN A 176 -2.14 33.94 -24.93
C GLN A 176 -2.93 35.26 -25.03
N ASN A 177 -2.15 36.34 -25.13
CA ASN A 177 -2.54 37.75 -25.23
C ASN A 177 -3.58 38.05 -26.31
N SER A 178 -4.33 39.14 -26.12
CA SER A 178 -4.41 40.18 -27.17
C SER A 178 -4.81 41.53 -26.56
N SER A 179 -3.87 42.49 -26.58
CA SER A 179 -4.24 43.89 -26.79
C SER A 179 -4.34 44.11 -28.30
N PRO A 180 -5.32 44.87 -28.81
CA PRO A 180 -4.93 46.11 -29.47
C PRO A 180 -5.93 47.28 -29.33
N LEU A 181 -5.33 48.48 -29.23
CA LEU A 181 -5.80 49.79 -29.73
C LEU A 181 -7.23 50.28 -29.38
N GLY A 182 -7.30 51.19 -28.42
CA GLY A 182 -8.30 52.27 -28.37
C GLY A 182 -7.60 53.62 -28.60
N LYS A 183 -7.88 54.24 -29.74
CA LYS A 183 -7.35 55.55 -30.16
C LYS A 183 -7.79 56.65 -29.19
N ALA A 184 -6.85 57.51 -28.78
CA ALA A 184 -7.17 58.82 -28.23
C ALA A 184 -7.59 59.76 -29.38
N GLN A 185 -8.77 60.38 -29.23
CA GLN A 185 -9.19 61.54 -30.02
C GLN A 185 -9.71 62.60 -29.05
N ASN A 186 -9.17 63.81 -29.21
CA ASN A 186 -9.42 65.04 -28.45
C ASN A 186 -10.91 65.40 -28.39
N TRP A 187 -11.37 65.93 -27.25
CA TRP A 187 -11.75 67.33 -27.00
C TRP A 187 -11.43 67.66 -25.54
#